data_AF-A0A7W1NWB6-F1
#
_entry.id   AF-A0A7W1NWB6-F1
#
_cell.length_a   1.000
_cell.length_b   1.000
_cell.length_c   1.000
_cell.angle_alpha   90.00
_cell.angle_beta   90.00
_cell.angle_gamma   90.00
#
_symmetry.space_group_name_H-M   'P 1'
#
loop_
_entity.id
_entity.type
_entity.pdbx_description
1 polymer ?
#
loop_
_entity_poly.entity_id
_entity_poly.type
_entity_poly.pdbx_seq_one_letter_code
_entity_poly.pdbx_strand_id
1 'polypeptide(L)'
;MKRISRQFLLTLPISLLLMLLMAVTLVIATPLSANPPKTSIPTPSTTPNPPLKPIVLLTVYNPWLMVIGSDEPTFALYDNGLVIYQRKNASGDFEFASVQLTSAELKTLKAQLKIDKDLYALDADSTYYPKTDQPTNVIKLSDPVLGDKTISIYGDLYSDQDARQNAAPKRLIDLFDTLTSYTNSTAQTWLPTKFEVMLWAYDTTDAVAWPTDWPTLTDPTTVKRDSLYSLYVDIKQYDRYLSLRQKANAVRLDGKNWAFSARFPLPHELAGS
;
A
#
# COMPACT_ATOMS: atom_id res chain seq x y z
N MET A 1 -11.58 -21.86 85.42
CA MET A 1 -10.92 -22.02 84.11
C MET A 1 -11.25 -23.42 83.59
N LYS A 2 -12.16 -23.51 82.61
CA LYS A 2 -12.86 -24.74 82.25
C LYS A 2 -12.10 -25.58 81.21
N ARG A 3 -12.25 -26.87 81.42
CA ARG A 3 -11.62 -28.06 80.84
C ARG A 3 -12.48 -28.55 79.64
N ILE A 4 -11.92 -29.50 78.90
CA ILE A 4 -12.61 -30.60 78.16
C ILE A 4 -12.73 -30.46 76.63
N SER A 5 -12.18 -31.49 75.99
CA SER A 5 -12.34 -31.95 74.61
C SER A 5 -13.62 -32.78 74.41
N ARG A 6 -13.94 -33.09 73.15
CA ARG A 6 -14.89 -34.09 72.57
C ARG A 6 -16.03 -33.43 71.79
N GLN A 7 -15.97 -33.54 70.45
CA GLN A 7 -16.57 -34.58 69.60
C GLN A 7 -18.05 -34.32 69.35
N PHE A 8 -18.44 -34.20 68.07
CA PHE A 8 -19.54 -34.97 67.51
C PHE A 8 -19.33 -35.16 65.99
N LEU A 9 -19.17 -36.42 65.60
CA LEU A 9 -19.39 -36.88 64.23
C LEU A 9 -20.87 -36.71 63.89
N LEU A 10 -21.18 -36.30 62.67
CA LEU A 10 -22.32 -36.88 61.96
C LEU A 10 -21.95 -37.15 60.51
N THR A 11 -22.04 -38.44 60.22
CA THR A 11 -21.88 -39.15 58.96
C THR A 11 -22.86 -38.67 57.90
N LEU A 12 -22.39 -38.50 56.66
CA LEU A 12 -23.24 -38.58 55.46
C LEU A 12 -22.55 -39.46 54.41
N PRO A 13 -23.31 -40.26 53.65
CA PRO A 13 -22.88 -41.57 53.19
C PRO A 13 -22.13 -41.55 51.86
N ILE A 14 -21.15 -42.45 51.80
CA ILE A 14 -20.44 -42.92 50.61
C ILE A 14 -21.47 -43.57 49.69
N SER A 15 -21.90 -42.87 48.63
CA SER A 15 -22.41 -43.42 47.36
C SER A 15 -23.01 -42.30 46.51
N LEU A 16 -22.17 -41.48 45.86
CA LEU A 16 -22.46 -40.84 44.56
C LEU A 16 -21.29 -39.90 44.17
N LEU A 17 -20.15 -40.45 43.74
CA LEU A 17 -19.28 -39.72 42.81
C LEU A 17 -18.35 -40.67 42.06
N LEU A 18 -18.96 -41.73 41.53
CA LEU A 18 -18.41 -42.52 40.43
C LEU A 18 -18.67 -41.70 39.15
N MET A 19 -17.85 -40.69 38.87
CA MET A 19 -17.71 -40.03 37.56
C MET A 19 -16.55 -39.02 37.59
N LEU A 20 -15.34 -39.52 37.85
CA LEU A 20 -14.10 -38.83 37.44
C LEU A 20 -13.22 -39.85 36.73
N LEU A 21 -13.74 -40.40 35.62
CA LEU A 21 -12.95 -41.21 34.71
C LEU A 21 -12.18 -40.27 33.79
N MET A 22 -10.86 -40.38 33.87
CA MET A 22 -9.85 -39.68 33.10
C MET A 22 -10.19 -39.64 31.60
N ALA A 23 -10.53 -38.44 31.10
CA ALA A 23 -10.34 -38.11 29.70
C ALA A 23 -8.90 -37.59 29.54
N VAL A 24 -7.94 -38.52 29.36
CA VAL A 24 -6.63 -38.18 28.81
C VAL A 24 -6.87 -37.85 27.34
N THR A 25 -7.10 -36.59 27.02
CA THR A 25 -7.03 -36.12 25.65
C THR A 25 -5.58 -36.17 25.22
N LEU A 26 -5.26 -37.16 24.38
CA LEU A 26 -4.03 -37.21 23.63
C LEU A 26 -4.01 -35.99 22.69
N VAL A 27 -3.34 -34.92 23.10
CA VAL A 27 -2.96 -33.83 22.20
C VAL A 27 -1.91 -34.41 21.27
N ILE A 28 -2.36 -34.85 20.09
CA ILE A 28 -1.45 -35.10 18.98
C ILE A 28 -0.89 -33.72 18.62
N ALA A 29 0.34 -33.46 19.08
CA ALA A 29 1.14 -32.36 18.58
C ALA A 29 1.32 -32.58 17.09
N THR A 30 0.48 -31.95 16.27
CA THR A 30 0.78 -31.77 14.86
C THR A 30 2.12 -31.06 14.82
N PRO A 31 3.14 -31.58 14.11
CA PRO A 31 4.35 -30.79 13.91
C PRO A 31 3.89 -29.47 13.30
N LEU A 32 4.17 -28.37 13.99
CA LEU A 32 4.21 -27.04 13.38
C LEU A 32 5.05 -27.23 12.13
N SER A 33 4.38 -27.26 10.98
CA SER A 33 5.06 -27.13 9.70
C SER A 33 5.72 -25.76 9.79
N ALA A 34 7.00 -25.78 10.13
CA ALA A 34 7.88 -24.65 10.01
C ALA A 34 7.94 -24.35 8.51
N ASN A 35 6.94 -23.62 8.03
CA ASN A 35 7.12 -22.85 6.82
C ASN A 35 8.28 -21.90 7.15
N PRO A 36 9.46 -22.07 6.53
CA PRO A 36 10.49 -21.07 6.69
C PRO A 36 9.89 -19.72 6.29
N PRO A 37 10.28 -18.60 6.92
CA PRO A 37 9.92 -17.29 6.41
C PRO A 37 10.42 -17.24 4.96
N LYS A 38 9.49 -17.35 4.00
CA LYS A 38 9.79 -17.11 2.60
C LYS A 38 9.95 -15.60 2.45
N THR A 39 11.11 -15.09 2.86
CA THR A 39 11.75 -13.94 2.24
C THR A 39 12.27 -14.35 0.86
N SER A 40 11.40 -14.94 0.03
CA SER A 40 11.63 -14.99 -1.39
C SER A 40 11.30 -13.59 -1.89
N ILE A 41 12.31 -12.86 -2.34
CA ILE A 41 12.12 -11.61 -3.08
C ILE A 41 10.99 -11.85 -4.10
N PRO A 42 9.87 -11.10 -4.03
CA PRO A 42 8.76 -11.26 -4.95
C PRO A 42 9.27 -11.29 -6.39
N THR A 43 8.74 -12.19 -7.22
CA THR A 43 9.14 -12.22 -8.63
C THR A 43 8.70 -10.91 -9.28
N PRO A 44 9.62 -10.14 -9.88
CA PRO A 44 9.27 -8.86 -10.46
C PRO A 44 8.27 -9.04 -11.60
N SER A 45 7.20 -8.24 -11.62
CA SER A 45 6.14 -8.36 -12.62
C SER A 45 6.57 -7.69 -13.94
N THR A 46 6.65 -8.46 -15.03
CA THR A 46 6.97 -7.91 -16.36
C THR A 46 5.90 -6.93 -16.81
N THR A 47 6.30 -5.77 -17.36
CA THR A 47 5.38 -4.78 -17.93
C THR A 47 4.57 -5.43 -19.06
N PRO A 48 3.24 -5.54 -18.96
CA PRO A 48 2.44 -6.20 -19.99
C PRO A 48 2.43 -5.41 -21.31
N ASN A 49 2.31 -6.13 -22.43
CA ASN A 49 2.08 -5.57 -23.76
C ASN A 49 0.77 -6.18 -24.32
N PRO A 50 -0.29 -5.40 -24.57
CA PRO A 50 -0.37 -3.94 -24.45
C PRO A 50 -0.24 -3.44 -23.00
N PRO A 51 0.12 -2.15 -22.80
CA PRO A 51 0.14 -1.52 -21.50
C PRO A 51 -1.16 -1.74 -20.73
N LEU A 52 -1.05 -2.04 -19.44
CA LEU A 52 -2.22 -2.17 -18.57
C LEU A 52 -2.94 -0.83 -18.44
N LYS A 53 -4.24 -0.81 -18.72
CA LYS A 53 -5.05 0.39 -18.60
C LYS A 53 -5.73 0.44 -17.22
N PRO A 54 -5.40 1.42 -16.37
CA PRO A 54 -6.12 1.57 -15.11
C PRO A 54 -7.54 2.06 -15.37
N ILE A 55 -8.51 1.43 -14.72
CA ILE A 55 -9.93 1.85 -14.74
C ILE A 55 -10.33 2.59 -13.46
N VAL A 56 -9.58 2.37 -12.36
CA VAL A 56 -9.67 3.16 -11.12
C VAL A 56 -8.28 3.36 -10.57
N LEU A 57 -7.91 4.60 -10.25
CA LEU A 57 -6.73 4.95 -9.48
C LEU A 57 -7.15 5.84 -8.31
N LEU A 58 -6.59 5.59 -7.14
CA LEU A 58 -6.58 6.53 -6.03
C LEU A 58 -5.12 6.90 -5.76
N THR A 59 -4.83 8.19 -5.74
CA THR A 59 -3.53 8.74 -5.31
C THR A 59 -3.80 9.75 -4.21
N VAL A 60 -3.08 9.63 -3.10
CA VAL A 60 -3.17 10.59 -1.99
C VAL A 60 -1.85 11.35 -1.94
N TYR A 61 -1.90 12.61 -2.35
CA TYR A 61 -0.77 13.52 -2.35
C TYR A 61 -0.67 14.17 -0.97
N ASN A 62 0.35 13.79 -0.20
CA ASN A 62 0.52 14.34 1.14
C ASN A 62 1.65 15.38 1.13
N PRO A 63 1.37 16.68 1.35
CA PRO A 63 2.37 17.74 1.27
C PRO A 63 3.47 17.62 2.34
N TRP A 64 3.26 16.78 3.36
CA TRP A 64 4.23 16.50 4.42
C TRP A 64 5.13 15.30 4.13
N LEU A 65 4.88 14.55 3.05
CA LEU A 65 5.82 13.53 2.60
C LEU A 65 7.01 14.20 1.89
N MET A 66 8.21 13.65 2.11
CA MET A 66 9.46 14.38 1.94
C MET A 66 9.80 14.81 0.50
N VAL A 67 9.09 14.34 -0.54
CA VAL A 67 9.37 14.70 -1.93
C VAL A 67 8.06 14.87 -2.70
N ILE A 68 7.79 16.10 -3.16
CA ILE A 68 6.68 16.39 -4.07
C ILE A 68 6.82 15.52 -5.32
N GLY A 69 5.79 14.71 -5.61
CA GLY A 69 5.81 13.78 -6.74
C GLY A 69 6.37 12.39 -6.44
N SER A 70 6.80 12.10 -5.20
CA SER A 70 7.03 10.71 -4.75
C SER A 70 5.74 9.96 -4.44
N ASP A 71 4.60 10.65 -4.48
CA ASP A 71 3.32 10.04 -4.18
C ASP A 71 3.05 8.90 -5.17
N GLU A 72 2.64 7.76 -4.62
CA GLU A 72 2.28 6.57 -5.36
C GLU A 72 0.78 6.36 -5.25
N PRO A 73 0.12 5.83 -6.30
CA PRO A 73 -1.28 5.44 -6.16
C PRO A 73 -1.44 4.42 -5.03
N THR A 74 -2.29 4.73 -4.05
CA THR A 74 -2.58 3.85 -2.92
C THR A 74 -3.48 2.68 -3.32
N PHE A 75 -4.20 2.82 -4.43
CA PHE A 75 -5.00 1.77 -5.05
C PHE A 75 -5.03 1.93 -6.58
N ALA A 76 -4.95 0.82 -7.29
CA ALA A 76 -5.11 0.73 -8.73
C ALA A 76 -5.89 -0.54 -9.10
N LEU A 77 -6.96 -0.39 -9.87
CA LEU A 77 -7.66 -1.48 -10.55
C LEU A 77 -7.49 -1.31 -12.07
N TYR A 78 -7.04 -2.37 -12.72
CA TYR A 78 -6.82 -2.43 -14.16
C TYR A 78 -7.96 -3.14 -14.88
N ASP A 79 -8.10 -2.85 -16.18
CA ASP A 79 -9.12 -3.43 -17.06
C ASP A 79 -9.10 -4.96 -17.14
N ASN A 80 -7.91 -5.57 -17.03
CA ASN A 80 -7.71 -7.01 -17.00
C ASN A 80 -8.03 -7.66 -15.64
N GLY A 81 -8.41 -6.88 -14.63
CA GLY A 81 -8.72 -7.37 -13.28
C GLY A 81 -7.52 -7.45 -12.33
N LEU A 82 -6.32 -7.00 -12.74
CA LEU A 82 -5.23 -6.80 -11.79
C LEU A 82 -5.62 -5.68 -10.82
N VAL A 83 -5.42 -5.92 -9.53
CA VAL A 83 -5.50 -4.90 -8.48
C VAL A 83 -4.12 -4.79 -7.84
N ILE A 84 -3.63 -3.56 -7.68
CA ILE A 84 -2.44 -3.23 -6.87
C ILE A 84 -2.87 -2.21 -5.83
N TYR A 85 -2.58 -2.45 -4.55
CA TYR A 85 -3.03 -1.59 -3.46
C TYR A 85 -2.06 -1.63 -2.28
N GLN A 86 -2.04 -0.56 -1.49
CA GLN A 86 -1.26 -0.52 -0.25
C GLN A 86 -2.00 -1.25 0.87
N ARG A 87 -1.26 -2.00 1.68
CA ARG A 87 -1.74 -2.64 2.92
C ARG A 87 -0.67 -2.62 3.98
N LYS A 88 -1.04 -2.92 5.23
CA LYS A 88 -0.07 -3.23 6.29
C LYS A 88 0.30 -4.72 6.24
N ASN A 89 1.58 -5.03 6.31
CA ASN A 89 2.08 -6.39 6.45
C ASN A 89 1.95 -6.88 7.91
N ALA A 90 2.40 -8.12 8.19
CA ALA A 90 2.32 -8.71 9.53
C ALA A 90 3.12 -7.94 10.60
N SER A 91 4.14 -7.18 10.20
CA SER A 91 4.95 -6.32 11.07
C SER A 91 4.31 -4.94 11.31
N GLY A 92 3.25 -4.61 10.57
CA GLY A 92 2.57 -3.32 10.63
C GLY A 92 3.11 -2.28 9.65
N ASP A 93 4.14 -2.61 8.86
CA ASP A 93 4.71 -1.74 7.84
C ASP A 93 3.84 -1.71 6.59
N PHE A 94 3.82 -0.59 5.89
CA PHE A 94 3.13 -0.49 4.60
C PHE A 94 3.90 -1.23 3.50
N GLU A 95 3.18 -1.99 2.71
CA GLU A 95 3.66 -2.64 1.49
C GLU A 95 2.61 -2.52 0.38
N PHE A 96 3.03 -2.71 -0.87
CA PHE A 96 2.07 -3.01 -1.94
C PHE A 96 1.72 -4.48 -1.96
N ALA A 97 0.45 -4.75 -2.24
CA ALA A 97 -0.05 -6.06 -2.55
C ALA A 97 -0.70 -6.06 -3.94
N SER A 98 -0.70 -7.22 -4.59
CA SER A 98 -1.40 -7.42 -5.85
C SER A 98 -2.23 -8.69 -5.84
N VAL A 99 -3.31 -8.68 -6.60
CA VAL A 99 -4.15 -9.84 -6.89
C VAL A 99 -4.71 -9.75 -8.30
N GLN A 100 -4.75 -10.88 -8.99
CA GLN A 100 -5.42 -10.99 -10.28
C GLN A 100 -6.84 -11.50 -10.03
N LEU A 101 -7.83 -10.64 -10.24
CA LEU A 101 -9.23 -11.01 -10.08
C LEU A 101 -9.72 -11.87 -11.24
N THR A 102 -10.61 -12.81 -10.94
CA THR A 102 -11.45 -13.48 -11.93
C THR A 102 -12.49 -12.49 -12.49
N SER A 103 -13.09 -12.82 -13.63
CA SER A 103 -14.15 -11.99 -14.23
C SER A 103 -15.35 -11.78 -13.29
N ALA A 104 -15.67 -12.76 -12.44
CA ALA A 104 -16.76 -12.66 -11.47
C ALA A 104 -16.41 -11.72 -10.30
N GLU A 105 -15.19 -11.80 -9.78
CA GLU A 105 -14.70 -10.91 -8.73
C GLU A 105 -14.57 -9.48 -9.25
N LEU A 106 -14.03 -9.30 -10.46
CA LEU A 106 -13.93 -8.00 -11.11
C LEU A 106 -15.31 -7.35 -11.28
N LYS A 107 -16.30 -8.11 -11.77
CA LYS A 107 -17.69 -7.63 -11.88
C LYS A 107 -18.25 -7.22 -10.52
N THR A 108 -17.99 -8.01 -9.48
CA THR A 108 -18.43 -7.74 -8.10
C THR A 108 -17.81 -6.47 -7.57
N LEU A 109 -16.49 -6.31 -7.71
CA LEU A 109 -15.76 -5.11 -7.29
C LEU A 109 -16.26 -3.87 -8.03
N LYS A 110 -16.43 -3.92 -9.36
CA LYS A 110 -16.98 -2.79 -10.13
C LYS A 110 -18.38 -2.39 -9.65
N ALA A 111 -19.22 -3.35 -9.28
CA ALA A 111 -20.54 -3.08 -8.72
C ALA A 111 -20.45 -2.44 -7.31
N GLN A 112 -19.53 -2.90 -6.46
CA GLN A 112 -19.30 -2.32 -5.13
C GLN A 112 -18.79 -0.87 -5.21
N LEU A 113 -17.92 -0.58 -6.16
CA LEU A 113 -17.39 0.77 -6.41
C LEU A 113 -18.45 1.74 -6.95
N LYS A 114 -19.61 1.24 -7.40
CA LYS A 114 -20.73 2.04 -7.93
C LYS A 114 -20.26 3.11 -8.94
N ILE A 115 -19.43 2.68 -9.88
CA ILE A 115 -18.93 3.51 -10.98
C ILE A 115 -20.03 3.61 -12.02
N ASP A 116 -20.88 4.63 -11.87
CA ASP A 116 -22.04 4.88 -12.72
C ASP A 116 -22.14 6.35 -13.12
N LYS A 117 -23.16 6.67 -13.92
CA LYS A 117 -23.41 8.03 -14.41
C LYS A 117 -23.54 9.08 -13.29
N ASP A 118 -24.02 8.71 -12.10
CA ASP A 118 -24.24 9.66 -11.00
C ASP A 118 -22.90 10.00 -10.34
N LEU A 119 -22.00 9.02 -10.21
CA LEU A 119 -20.61 9.29 -9.82
C LEU A 119 -19.92 10.19 -10.87
N TYR A 120 -20.16 9.95 -12.15
CA TYR A 120 -19.63 10.78 -13.24
C TYR A 120 -20.24 12.18 -13.32
N ALA A 121 -21.43 12.38 -12.77
CA ALA A 121 -22.08 13.70 -12.70
C ALA A 121 -21.60 14.58 -11.52
N LEU A 122 -20.91 14.02 -10.52
CA LEU A 122 -20.36 14.81 -9.41
C LEU A 122 -19.31 15.82 -9.90
N ASP A 123 -19.20 16.97 -9.25
CA ASP A 123 -18.15 17.93 -9.59
C ASP A 123 -16.75 17.32 -9.38
N ALA A 124 -15.86 17.60 -10.33
CA ALA A 124 -14.49 17.08 -10.33
C ALA A 124 -13.63 17.71 -9.24
N ASP A 125 -13.95 18.93 -8.81
CA ASP A 125 -13.17 19.70 -7.85
C ASP A 125 -14.02 19.97 -6.60
N SER A 126 -13.66 19.36 -5.48
CA SER A 126 -14.23 19.68 -4.17
C SER A 126 -13.13 20.36 -3.32
N THR A 127 -12.99 21.66 -3.56
CA THR A 127 -11.85 22.46 -3.08
C THR A 127 -12.18 23.35 -1.88
N TYR A 128 -13.44 23.48 -1.49
CA TYR A 128 -13.78 24.36 -0.38
C TYR A 128 -13.60 23.66 0.97
N TYR A 129 -12.38 23.75 1.50
CA TYR A 129 -12.07 23.38 2.87
C TYR A 129 -11.14 24.43 3.51
N PRO A 130 -11.45 24.97 4.71
CA PRO A 130 -10.79 26.16 5.24
C PRO A 130 -9.39 25.92 5.85
N LYS A 131 -8.82 24.72 5.71
CA LYS A 131 -7.51 24.35 6.29
C LYS A 131 -6.43 24.29 5.22
N THR A 132 -5.26 24.87 5.48
CA THR A 132 -4.09 24.75 4.59
C THR A 132 -3.34 23.44 4.83
N ASP A 133 -2.45 23.12 3.90
CA ASP A 133 -1.48 22.02 4.01
C ASP A 133 -2.12 20.64 4.28
N GLN A 134 -3.28 20.40 3.66
CA GLN A 134 -3.97 19.12 3.71
C GLN A 134 -3.57 18.21 2.55
N PRO A 135 -3.69 16.88 2.71
CA PRO A 135 -3.57 15.95 1.60
C PRO A 135 -4.58 16.27 0.48
N THR A 136 -4.19 15.98 -0.76
CA THR A 136 -5.09 15.99 -1.91
C THR A 136 -5.34 14.56 -2.36
N ASN A 137 -6.61 14.16 -2.43
CA ASN A 137 -7.02 12.82 -2.81
C ASN A 137 -7.52 12.88 -4.25
N VAL A 138 -6.80 12.22 -5.16
CA VAL A 138 -7.12 12.21 -6.57
C VAL A 138 -7.61 10.83 -6.96
N ILE A 139 -8.86 10.77 -7.43
CA ILE A 139 -9.47 9.57 -7.99
C ILE A 139 -9.55 9.73 -9.50
N LYS A 140 -8.91 8.85 -10.25
CA LYS A 140 -9.06 8.75 -11.71
C LYS A 140 -9.91 7.55 -12.06
N LEU A 141 -10.89 7.76 -12.93
CA LEU A 141 -11.80 6.74 -13.44
C LEU A 141 -11.67 6.70 -14.95
N SER A 142 -11.71 5.49 -15.52
CA SER A 142 -11.83 5.28 -16.96
C SER A 142 -12.93 4.26 -17.21
N ASP A 143 -13.94 4.66 -17.98
CA ASP A 143 -15.03 3.79 -18.41
C ASP A 143 -15.21 3.86 -19.93
N PRO A 144 -15.39 2.72 -20.63
CA PRO A 144 -15.56 2.72 -22.08
C PRO A 144 -16.78 3.50 -22.60
N VAL A 145 -17.81 3.70 -21.77
CA VAL A 145 -19.06 4.37 -22.14
C VAL A 145 -19.12 5.78 -21.58
N LEU A 146 -18.70 5.98 -20.32
CA LEU A 146 -18.77 7.28 -19.65
C LEU A 146 -17.53 8.17 -19.88
N GLY A 147 -16.46 7.60 -20.43
CA GLY A 147 -15.20 8.31 -20.71
C GLY A 147 -14.26 8.31 -19.50
N ASP A 148 -13.30 9.25 -19.53
CA ASP A 148 -12.33 9.43 -18.44
C ASP A 148 -12.78 10.56 -17.50
N LYS A 149 -12.58 10.37 -16.20
CA LYS A 149 -12.89 11.37 -15.18
C LYS A 149 -11.79 11.44 -14.13
N THR A 150 -11.44 12.66 -13.73
CA THR A 150 -10.58 12.92 -12.57
C THR A 150 -11.39 13.67 -11.53
N ILE A 151 -11.25 13.25 -10.27
CA ILE A 151 -11.90 13.86 -9.10
C ILE A 151 -10.78 14.20 -8.11
N SER A 152 -10.74 15.44 -7.66
CA SER A 152 -9.77 15.96 -6.72
C SER A 152 -10.49 16.47 -5.47
N ILE A 153 -10.13 15.90 -4.31
CA ILE A 153 -10.71 16.24 -3.02
C ILE A 153 -9.58 16.72 -2.12
N TYR A 154 -9.64 17.99 -1.72
CA TYR A 154 -8.65 18.59 -0.83
C TYR A 154 -9.09 18.45 0.63
N GLY A 155 -8.29 17.76 1.45
CA GLY A 155 -8.60 17.46 2.85
C GLY A 155 -8.08 16.08 3.29
N ASP A 156 -7.74 15.92 4.56
CA ASP A 156 -7.39 14.62 5.11
C ASP A 156 -8.63 13.71 5.28
N LEU A 157 -8.88 12.85 4.30
CA LEU A 157 -9.99 11.91 4.35
C LEU A 157 -9.74 10.68 5.22
N TYR A 158 -8.51 10.46 5.71
CA TYR A 158 -8.21 9.33 6.60
C TYR A 158 -8.61 9.63 8.04
N SER A 159 -8.27 10.81 8.54
CA SER A 159 -8.38 11.10 9.98
C SER A 159 -9.18 12.35 10.34
N ASP A 160 -9.34 13.31 9.43
CA ASP A 160 -10.07 14.55 9.71
C ASP A 160 -11.58 14.38 9.46
N GLN A 161 -12.34 14.25 10.56
CA GLN A 161 -13.79 14.11 10.50
C GLN A 161 -14.48 15.31 9.83
N ASP A 162 -13.96 16.52 9.99
CA ASP A 162 -14.52 17.72 9.39
C ASP A 162 -14.31 17.71 7.87
N ALA A 163 -13.12 17.30 7.40
CA ALA A 163 -12.86 17.09 5.97
C ALA A 163 -13.80 16.02 5.40
N ARG A 164 -14.00 14.90 6.10
CA ARG A 164 -14.90 13.83 5.65
C ARG A 164 -16.38 14.27 5.55
N GLN A 165 -16.80 15.25 6.35
CA GLN A 165 -18.17 15.75 6.34
C GLN A 165 -18.38 16.87 5.32
N ASN A 166 -17.37 17.72 5.11
CA ASN A 166 -17.53 18.99 4.42
C ASN A 166 -16.72 19.12 3.12
N ALA A 167 -15.65 18.34 2.93
CA ALA A 167 -14.79 18.48 1.76
C ALA A 167 -15.34 17.78 0.51
N ALA A 168 -16.21 16.78 0.64
CA ALA A 168 -16.76 16.05 -0.50
C ALA A 168 -18.15 15.44 -0.23
N PRO A 169 -18.98 15.24 -1.27
CA PRO A 169 -20.22 14.48 -1.15
C PRO A 169 -20.00 13.07 -0.57
N LYS A 170 -20.95 12.59 0.24
CA LYS A 170 -20.90 11.26 0.88
C LYS A 170 -20.52 10.14 -0.09
N ARG A 171 -20.99 10.21 -1.34
CA ARG A 171 -20.69 9.22 -2.38
C ARG A 171 -19.18 9.09 -2.68
N LEU A 172 -18.43 10.19 -2.66
CA LEU A 172 -16.97 10.17 -2.84
C LEU A 172 -16.26 9.64 -1.61
N ILE A 173 -16.77 9.96 -0.41
CA ILE A 173 -16.26 9.41 0.85
C ILE A 173 -16.43 7.89 0.87
N ASP A 174 -17.62 7.38 0.49
CA ASP A 174 -17.88 5.94 0.41
C ASP A 174 -16.97 5.24 -0.60
N LEU A 175 -16.69 5.87 -1.74
CA LEU A 175 -15.74 5.36 -2.73
C LEU A 175 -14.31 5.34 -2.17
N PHE A 176 -13.85 6.44 -1.57
CA PHE A 176 -12.54 6.52 -0.92
C PHE A 176 -12.37 5.45 0.16
N ASP A 177 -13.36 5.25 1.03
CA ASP A 177 -13.34 4.22 2.07
C ASP A 177 -13.27 2.81 1.45
N THR A 178 -14.02 2.55 0.37
CA THR A 178 -13.99 1.26 -0.32
C THR A 178 -12.61 0.97 -0.93
N LEU A 179 -11.96 1.98 -1.52
CA LEU A 179 -10.65 1.84 -2.14
C LEU A 179 -9.54 1.65 -1.09
N THR A 180 -9.58 2.41 0.01
CA THR A 180 -8.55 2.39 1.07
C THR A 180 -8.70 1.22 2.04
N SER A 181 -9.90 0.66 2.20
CA SER A 181 -10.15 -0.55 3.00
C SER A 181 -10.10 -1.84 2.20
N TYR A 182 -9.83 -1.77 0.89
CA TYR A 182 -9.78 -2.95 0.05
C TYR A 182 -8.74 -3.95 0.56
N THR A 183 -9.16 -5.20 0.70
CA THR A 183 -8.27 -6.31 1.03
C THR A 183 -8.69 -7.54 0.23
N ASN A 184 -7.72 -8.41 -0.07
CA ASN A 184 -7.99 -9.70 -0.69
C ASN A 184 -7.09 -10.77 -0.05
N SER A 185 -7.69 -11.87 0.40
CA SER A 185 -7.01 -12.95 1.13
C SER A 185 -5.98 -13.71 0.30
N THR A 186 -6.09 -13.64 -1.04
CA THR A 186 -5.15 -14.27 -1.98
C THR A 186 -4.07 -13.32 -2.47
N ALA A 187 -4.11 -12.04 -2.06
CA ALA A 187 -3.16 -11.04 -2.52
C ALA A 187 -1.75 -11.30 -1.98
N GLN A 188 -0.76 -11.16 -2.86
CA GLN A 188 0.66 -11.34 -2.58
C GLN A 188 1.37 -9.98 -2.54
N THR A 189 2.48 -9.88 -1.82
CA THR A 189 3.34 -8.69 -1.87
C THR A 189 3.74 -8.42 -3.32
N TRP A 190 3.60 -7.16 -3.74
CA TRP A 190 3.89 -6.72 -5.09
C TRP A 190 5.12 -5.81 -5.09
N LEU A 191 5.98 -6.02 -6.08
CA LEU A 191 7.09 -5.13 -6.41
C LEU A 191 7.16 -4.96 -7.93
N PRO A 192 7.55 -3.77 -8.43
CA PRO A 192 7.79 -3.57 -9.84
C PRO A 192 9.07 -4.29 -10.30
N THR A 193 9.28 -4.39 -11.62
CA THR A 193 10.57 -4.80 -12.20
C THR A 193 11.69 -3.81 -11.95
N LYS A 194 11.34 -2.53 -11.96
CA LYS A 194 12.25 -1.44 -11.66
C LYS A 194 11.60 -0.48 -10.67
N PHE A 195 12.39 0.04 -9.74
CA PHE A 195 11.98 1.21 -8.95
C PHE A 195 12.51 2.48 -9.61
N GLU A 196 11.81 3.58 -9.40
CA GLU A 196 12.20 4.88 -9.90
C GLU A 196 13.03 5.60 -8.84
N VAL A 197 14.24 6.00 -9.17
CA VAL A 197 15.04 6.96 -8.40
C VAL A 197 14.84 8.34 -9.00
N MET A 198 14.30 9.24 -8.20
CA MET A 198 14.11 10.63 -8.59
C MET A 198 15.28 11.46 -8.08
N LEU A 199 15.89 12.22 -8.98
CA LEU A 199 17.03 13.09 -8.70
C LEU A 199 16.65 14.55 -8.91
N TRP A 200 16.89 15.41 -7.94
CA TRP A 200 16.77 16.86 -8.09
C TRP A 200 18.04 17.55 -7.65
N ALA A 201 18.33 18.69 -8.29
CA ALA A 201 19.54 19.44 -8.01
C ALA A 201 19.60 19.81 -6.53
N TYR A 202 20.74 19.54 -5.89
CA TYR A 202 20.95 19.82 -4.48
C TYR A 202 22.37 20.27 -4.26
N ASP A 203 22.53 21.51 -3.81
CA ASP A 203 23.83 22.09 -3.53
C ASP A 203 24.33 21.59 -2.17
N THR A 204 25.37 20.79 -2.19
CA THR A 204 26.01 20.23 -1.00
C THR A 204 27.45 19.84 -1.30
N THR A 205 28.31 19.84 -0.29
CA THR A 205 29.67 19.30 -0.37
C THR A 205 29.75 17.83 0.06
N ASP A 206 28.71 17.33 0.72
CA ASP A 206 28.64 15.97 1.28
C ASP A 206 27.78 15.06 0.38
N ALA A 207 28.38 14.67 -0.75
CA ALA A 207 27.76 13.78 -1.73
C ALA A 207 28.66 12.57 -1.99
N VAL A 208 28.07 11.38 -1.92
CA VAL A 208 28.76 10.12 -2.23
C VAL A 208 28.69 9.82 -3.72
N ALA A 209 29.56 8.95 -4.24
CA ALA A 209 29.53 8.60 -5.65
C ALA A 209 28.23 7.84 -6.01
N TRP A 210 27.60 8.20 -7.13
CA TRP A 210 26.54 7.39 -7.73
C TRP A 210 27.07 6.01 -8.13
N PRO A 211 26.34 4.92 -7.87
CA PRO A 211 26.70 3.58 -8.36
C PRO A 211 27.00 3.57 -9.87
N THR A 212 28.21 3.15 -10.24
CA THR A 212 28.66 3.20 -11.64
C THR A 212 27.94 2.22 -12.57
N ASP A 213 27.31 1.19 -12.00
CA ASP A 213 26.51 0.18 -12.69
C ASP A 213 25.01 0.52 -12.74
N TRP A 214 24.60 1.68 -12.20
CA TRP A 214 23.23 2.17 -12.31
C TRP A 214 23.09 3.15 -13.49
N PRO A 215 21.86 3.36 -14.01
CA PRO A 215 21.59 4.34 -15.06
C PRO A 215 22.16 5.74 -14.74
N THR A 216 22.52 6.50 -15.76
CA THR A 216 22.99 7.89 -15.63
C THR A 216 21.98 8.87 -16.25
N LEU A 217 22.26 10.17 -16.24
CA LEU A 217 21.36 11.16 -16.85
C LEU A 217 21.28 11.03 -18.38
N THR A 218 22.19 10.27 -18.98
CA THR A 218 22.25 10.00 -20.43
C THR A 218 21.75 8.60 -20.80
N ASP A 219 21.32 7.79 -19.83
CA ASP A 219 20.73 6.48 -20.12
C ASP A 219 19.45 6.67 -20.96
N PRO A 220 19.22 5.86 -22.00
CA PRO A 220 18.03 5.99 -22.85
C PRO A 220 16.70 5.80 -22.10
N THR A 221 16.72 5.17 -20.93
CA THR A 221 15.53 4.99 -20.07
C THR A 221 15.37 6.11 -19.03
N THR A 222 16.29 7.08 -18.98
CA THR A 222 16.18 8.23 -18.08
C THR A 222 15.17 9.24 -18.62
N VAL A 223 14.21 9.60 -17.78
CA VAL A 223 13.18 10.60 -18.11
C VAL A 223 13.54 11.92 -17.44
N LYS A 224 13.80 12.95 -18.25
CA LYS A 224 13.90 14.33 -17.75
C LYS A 224 12.50 14.89 -17.56
N ARG A 225 12.17 15.26 -16.31
CA ARG A 225 10.97 16.02 -15.96
C ARG A 225 11.35 17.49 -15.77
N ASP A 226 10.39 18.33 -15.37
CA ASP A 226 10.58 19.77 -15.24
C ASP A 226 11.82 20.15 -14.41
N SER A 227 11.84 19.80 -13.12
CA SER A 227 12.93 20.12 -12.20
C SER A 227 13.68 18.89 -11.66
N LEU A 228 13.34 17.69 -12.14
CA LEU A 228 13.90 16.43 -11.66
C LEU A 228 14.17 15.44 -12.80
N TYR A 229 14.99 14.44 -12.52
CA TYR A 229 15.24 13.30 -13.39
C TYR A 229 14.72 12.02 -12.75
N SER A 230 14.19 11.13 -13.59
CA SER A 230 13.72 9.82 -13.18
C SER A 230 14.57 8.73 -13.81
N LEU A 231 15.25 7.97 -12.97
CA LEU A 231 16.13 6.87 -13.35
C LEU A 231 15.51 5.56 -12.89
N TYR A 232 15.42 4.56 -13.77
CA TYR A 232 14.74 3.30 -13.45
C TYR A 232 15.76 2.19 -13.18
N VAL A 233 15.87 1.77 -11.92
CA VAL A 233 16.84 0.79 -11.44
C VAL A 233 16.15 -0.55 -11.19
N ASP A 234 16.80 -1.67 -11.56
CA ASP A 234 16.27 -3.02 -11.30
C ASP A 234 15.95 -3.22 -9.81
N ILE A 235 14.77 -3.77 -9.52
CA ILE A 235 14.29 -3.97 -8.14
C ILE A 235 15.24 -4.81 -7.26
N LYS A 236 16.08 -5.66 -7.86
CA LYS A 236 17.12 -6.40 -7.14
C LYS A 236 18.17 -5.49 -6.48
N GLN A 237 18.26 -4.24 -6.91
CA GLN A 237 19.17 -3.23 -6.34
C GLN A 237 18.52 -2.44 -5.19
N TYR A 238 17.27 -2.70 -4.82
CA TYR A 238 16.56 -1.88 -3.83
C TYR A 238 17.23 -1.92 -2.44
N ASP A 239 17.74 -3.05 -1.99
CA ASP A 239 18.49 -3.13 -0.72
C ASP A 239 19.79 -2.30 -0.76
N ARG A 240 20.44 -2.22 -1.93
CA ARG A 240 21.61 -1.36 -2.15
C ARG A 240 21.21 0.12 -2.14
N TYR A 241 20.04 0.46 -2.67
CA TYR A 241 19.46 1.80 -2.55
C TYR A 241 19.18 2.17 -1.09
N LEU A 242 18.56 1.28 -0.31
CA LEU A 242 18.31 1.52 1.12
C LEU A 242 19.63 1.75 1.89
N SER A 243 20.64 0.94 1.59
CA SER A 243 21.99 1.10 2.16
C SER A 243 22.66 2.42 1.77
N LEU A 244 22.40 2.91 0.56
CA LEU A 244 22.90 4.21 0.08
C LEU A 244 22.19 5.38 0.80
N ARG A 245 20.86 5.32 0.92
CA ARG A 245 20.06 6.34 1.65
C ARG A 245 20.41 6.46 3.12
N GLN A 246 20.80 5.36 3.77
CA GLN A 246 21.25 5.41 5.17
C GLN A 246 22.58 6.16 5.36
N LYS A 247 23.39 6.28 4.29
CA LYS A 247 24.74 6.84 4.35
C LYS A 247 24.85 8.24 3.74
N ALA A 248 23.89 8.64 2.91
CA ALA A 248 23.98 9.86 2.16
C ALA A 248 22.60 10.47 1.88
N ASN A 249 22.55 11.79 1.96
CA ASN A 249 21.41 12.60 1.50
C ASN A 249 21.56 13.06 0.05
N ALA A 250 22.77 12.92 -0.52
CA ALA A 250 23.05 13.32 -1.89
C ALA A 250 24.06 12.38 -2.58
N VAL A 251 23.95 12.32 -3.90
CA VAL A 251 24.83 11.56 -4.78
C VAL A 251 25.48 12.47 -5.82
N ARG A 252 26.70 12.12 -6.22
CA ARG A 252 27.43 12.78 -7.29
C ARG A 252 27.28 11.99 -8.58
N LEU A 253 26.68 12.62 -9.58
CA LEU A 253 26.41 12.05 -10.90
C LEU A 253 26.64 13.12 -11.97
N ASP A 254 27.39 12.79 -13.02
CA ASP A 254 27.68 13.65 -14.17
C ASP A 254 28.20 15.05 -13.77
N GLY A 255 29.08 15.09 -12.77
CA GLY A 255 29.73 16.31 -12.28
C GLY A 255 28.84 17.21 -11.41
N LYS A 256 27.63 16.79 -11.06
CA LYS A 256 26.69 17.53 -10.21
C LYS A 256 26.28 16.71 -8.99
N ASN A 257 25.78 17.42 -7.98
CA ASN A 257 25.23 16.82 -6.77
C ASN A 257 23.70 16.82 -6.83
N TRP A 258 23.13 15.69 -6.46
CA TRP A 258 21.70 15.42 -6.55
C TRP A 258 21.21 14.90 -5.22
N ALA A 259 20.16 15.49 -4.69
CA ALA A 259 19.36 14.80 -3.70
C ALA A 259 18.54 13.73 -4.43
N PHE A 260 18.21 12.67 -3.70
CA PHE A 260 17.61 11.49 -4.30
C PHE A 260 16.57 10.86 -3.40
N SER A 261 15.50 10.36 -4.00
CA SER A 261 14.47 9.54 -3.36
C SER A 261 14.04 8.44 -4.32
N ALA A 262 13.26 7.48 -3.84
CA ALA A 262 12.75 6.39 -4.65
C ALA A 262 11.26 6.19 -4.44
N ARG A 263 10.63 5.66 -5.48
CA ARG A 263 9.25 5.18 -5.48
C ARG A 263 9.10 3.92 -6.33
N PHE A 264 8.02 3.20 -6.16
CA PHE A 264 7.61 2.03 -6.91
C PHE A 264 6.57 2.42 -7.98
N PRO A 265 7.01 2.69 -9.22
CA PRO A 265 6.09 3.05 -10.30
C PRO A 265 5.16 1.89 -10.61
N LEU A 266 3.87 2.19 -10.78
CA LEU A 266 2.88 1.20 -11.19
C LEU A 266 3.04 0.82 -12.67
N PRO A 267 2.51 -0.35 -13.10
CA PRO A 267 2.72 -0.85 -14.47
C PRO A 267 2.42 0.14 -15.61
N HIS A 268 1.37 0.96 -15.48
CA HIS A 268 1.00 1.93 -16.51
C HIS A 268 1.94 3.15 -16.56
N GLU A 269 2.72 3.40 -15.52
CA GLU A 269 3.71 4.49 -15.45
C GLU A 269 5.05 4.11 -16.09
N LEU A 270 5.30 2.80 -16.26
CA LEU A 270 6.46 2.25 -16.96
C LEU A 270 6.22 2.10 -18.47
N ALA A 271 4.97 2.13 -18.90
CA ALA A 271 4.59 2.04 -20.31
C ALA A 271 4.84 3.37 -21.02
N GLY A 272 6.12 3.66 -21.31
CA GLY A 272 6.56 4.90 -21.92
C GLY A 272 7.94 5.40 -21.43
N SER A 273 8.51 4.73 -20.43
CA SER A 273 9.89 4.93 -19.94
C SER A 273 10.89 3.99 -20.59
#